data_AF-A0A9D9G591-F1
#
_entry.id   AF-A0A9D9G591-F1
#
_cell.length_a   1.000
_cell.length_b   1.000
_cell.length_c   1.000
_cell.angle_alpha   90.00
_cell.angle_beta   90.00
_cell.angle_gamma   90.00
#
_symmetry.space_group_name_H-M   'P 1'
#
loop_
_entity.id
_entity.type
_entity.pdbx_description
1 polymer ?
#
loop_
_entity_poly.entity_id
_entity_poly.type
_entity_poly.pdbx_seq_one_letter_code
_entity_poly.pdbx_strand_id
1 'polypeptide(L)'
;MNKSNFKEGVKFLHYGYICEVFLMGLAFIMGILDIIFGEIAIFTGIMSIIILLATIAIFVLKIIGIIKARNENKYLKYAFYVFIGVVAFSVISMIFNMSIDSRVLHGILAIITGIGEVLFLYFLIEGIGNVFKTLDNEPMVEYAKKTLYIVIGFAGLAFLLNAISSFLPYGTALLIIDVIATVLQAVAVIFMYLLTLKALENLNGVEEATPASESEAE
;
A
#
# COMPACT_ATOMS: atom_id res chain seq x y z
N MET A 1 2.39 12.45 23.00
CA MET A 1 1.98 11.97 21.66
C MET A 1 1.16 13.06 20.99
N ASN A 2 1.54 13.57 19.81
CA ASN A 2 0.74 14.57 19.10
C ASN A 2 -0.38 13.88 18.31
N LYS A 3 -1.52 13.65 18.97
CA LYS A 3 -2.70 12.94 18.42
C LYS A 3 -3.20 13.57 17.11
N SER A 4 -3.12 14.90 16.99
CA SER A 4 -3.53 15.64 15.79
C SER A 4 -2.68 15.29 14.57
N ASN A 5 -1.34 15.28 14.72
CA ASN A 5 -0.43 14.90 13.64
C ASN A 5 -0.60 13.45 13.20
N PHE A 6 -0.79 12.52 14.16
CA PHE A 6 -1.05 11.12 13.84
C PHE A 6 -2.37 10.94 13.08
N LYS A 7 -3.45 11.57 13.56
CA LYS A 7 -4.76 11.55 12.91
C LYS A 7 -4.70 12.10 11.49
N GLU A 8 -4.02 13.21 11.29
CA GLU A 8 -3.82 13.78 9.96
C GLU A 8 -2.99 12.83 9.07
N GLY A 9 -1.97 12.19 9.63
CA GLY A 9 -1.18 11.17 8.95
C GLY A 9 -2.02 9.98 8.47
N VAL A 10 -2.86 9.42 9.34
CA VAL A 10 -3.79 8.33 9.00
C VAL A 10 -4.81 8.77 7.95
N LYS A 11 -5.24 10.05 7.95
CA LYS A 11 -6.15 10.60 6.93
C LYS A 11 -5.53 10.59 5.53
N PHE A 12 -4.27 11.01 5.41
CA PHE A 12 -3.54 10.93 4.14
C PHE A 12 -3.28 9.49 3.70
N LEU A 13 -2.96 8.59 4.63
CA LEU A 13 -2.84 7.16 4.33
C LEU A 13 -4.16 6.58 3.81
N HIS A 14 -5.28 6.91 4.45
CA HIS A 14 -6.61 6.50 4.02
C HIS A 14 -6.93 6.98 2.60
N TYR A 15 -6.64 8.24 2.29
CA TYR A 15 -6.79 8.78 0.92
C TYR A 15 -5.85 8.11 -0.08
N GLY A 16 -4.64 7.73 0.32
CA GLY A 16 -3.76 6.93 -0.53
C GLY A 16 -4.37 5.56 -0.86
N TYR A 17 -4.84 4.84 0.16
CA TYR A 17 -5.38 3.49 -0.03
C TYR A 17 -6.74 3.46 -0.76
N ILE A 18 -7.62 4.43 -0.53
CA ILE A 18 -8.88 4.50 -1.31
C ILE A 18 -8.59 4.71 -2.80
N CYS A 19 -7.68 5.62 -3.14
CA CYS A 19 -7.28 5.85 -4.53
C CYS A 19 -6.62 4.60 -5.14
N GLU A 20 -5.84 3.85 -4.36
CA GLU A 20 -5.22 2.60 -4.80
C GLU A 20 -6.26 1.51 -5.07
N VAL A 21 -7.29 1.36 -4.24
CA VAL A 21 -8.41 0.44 -4.51
C VAL A 21 -9.07 0.78 -5.86
N PHE A 22 -9.36 2.05 -6.12
CA PHE A 22 -9.93 2.48 -7.40
C PHE A 22 -9.00 2.16 -8.57
N LEU A 23 -7.71 2.44 -8.41
CA LEU A 23 -6.72 2.19 -9.46
C LEU A 23 -6.56 0.70 -9.78
N MET A 24 -6.57 -0.16 -8.76
CA MET A 24 -6.51 -1.61 -8.94
C MET A 24 -7.77 -2.16 -9.61
N GLY A 25 -8.95 -1.61 -9.28
CA GLY A 25 -10.19 -1.95 -9.97
C GLY A 25 -10.14 -1.59 -11.47
N LEU A 26 -9.60 -0.42 -11.82
CA LEU A 26 -9.38 -0.03 -13.20
C LEU A 26 -8.38 -0.96 -13.91
N ALA A 27 -7.25 -1.25 -13.27
CA ALA A 27 -6.23 -2.16 -13.82
C ALA A 27 -6.80 -3.57 -14.09
N PHE A 28 -7.63 -4.08 -13.19
CA PHE A 28 -8.30 -5.36 -13.36
C PHE A 28 -9.26 -5.38 -14.56
N ILE A 29 -10.10 -4.35 -14.70
CA ILE A 29 -11.00 -4.21 -15.85
C ILE A 29 -10.19 -4.17 -17.16
N MET A 30 -9.11 -3.41 -17.19
CA MET A 30 -8.22 -3.33 -18.35
C MET A 30 -7.61 -4.69 -18.70
N GLY A 31 -7.11 -5.45 -17.71
CA GLY A 31 -6.58 -6.79 -17.93
C GLY A 31 -7.62 -7.76 -18.50
N ILE A 32 -8.89 -7.67 -18.09
CA ILE A 32 -9.98 -8.46 -18.67
C ILE A 32 -10.23 -8.05 -20.13
N LEU A 33 -10.27 -6.75 -20.42
CA LEU A 33 -10.50 -6.25 -21.78
C LEU A 33 -9.38 -6.71 -22.73
N ASP A 34 -8.12 -6.70 -22.28
CA ASP A 34 -6.98 -7.19 -23.06
C ASP A 34 -7.11 -8.70 -23.36
N ILE A 35 -7.61 -9.50 -22.42
CA ILE A 35 -7.88 -10.94 -22.61
C ILE A 35 -9.00 -11.18 -23.64
N ILE A 36 -10.07 -10.37 -23.61
CA ILE A 36 -11.27 -10.57 -24.43
C ILE A 36 -11.08 -10.06 -25.86
N PHE A 37 -10.52 -8.87 -26.02
CA PHE A 37 -10.52 -8.15 -27.29
C PHE A 37 -9.20 -8.24 -28.07
N GLY A 38 -8.13 -8.71 -27.43
CA GLY A 38 -6.78 -8.65 -28.00
C GLY A 38 -6.25 -7.21 -28.04
N GLU A 39 -4.92 -7.07 -28.07
CA GLU A 39 -4.20 -5.80 -27.88
C GLU A 39 -4.77 -4.63 -28.70
N ILE A 40 -5.42 -3.66 -28.05
CA ILE A 40 -5.64 -2.32 -28.61
C ILE A 40 -4.45 -1.45 -28.20
N ALA A 41 -3.31 -1.64 -28.85
CA ALA A 41 -2.00 -1.11 -28.45
C ALA A 41 -1.98 0.40 -28.10
N ILE A 42 -2.76 1.23 -28.78
CA ILE A 42 -2.83 2.68 -28.52
C ILE A 42 -3.58 2.97 -27.20
N PHE A 43 -4.62 2.19 -26.89
CA PHE A 43 -5.40 2.35 -25.67
C PHE A 43 -4.60 1.88 -24.46
N THR A 44 -3.85 0.78 -24.59
CA THR A 44 -2.95 0.23 -23.56
C THR A 44 -1.83 1.22 -23.20
N GLY A 45 -1.23 1.90 -24.19
CA GLY A 45 -0.14 2.87 -23.97
C GLY A 45 -0.57 4.11 -23.17
N ILE A 46 -1.67 4.77 -23.56
CA ILE A 46 -2.18 5.96 -22.85
C ILE A 46 -2.63 5.60 -21.43
N MET A 47 -3.33 4.48 -21.28
CA MET A 47 -3.80 4.00 -19.97
C MET A 47 -2.63 3.66 -19.03
N SER A 48 -1.55 3.09 -19.54
CA SER A 48 -0.34 2.81 -18.75
C SER A 48 0.28 4.08 -18.18
N ILE A 49 0.30 5.17 -18.95
CA ILE A 49 0.80 6.49 -18.46
C ILE A 49 -0.14 7.06 -17.40
N ILE A 50 -1.46 6.98 -17.59
CA ILE A 50 -2.45 7.46 -16.62
C ILE A 50 -2.30 6.69 -15.30
N ILE A 51 -2.18 5.36 -15.36
CA ILE A 51 -1.99 4.50 -14.20
C ILE A 51 -0.69 4.86 -13.48
N LEU A 52 0.40 5.10 -14.21
CA LEU A 52 1.67 5.53 -13.64
C LEU A 52 1.54 6.88 -12.90
N LEU A 53 0.92 7.89 -13.53
CA LEU A 53 0.73 9.21 -12.91
C LEU A 53 -0.17 9.12 -11.66
N ALA A 54 -1.24 8.33 -11.71
CA ALA A 54 -2.11 8.08 -10.57
C ALA A 54 -1.35 7.39 -9.43
N THR A 55 -0.49 6.42 -9.75
CA THR A 55 0.35 5.70 -8.79
C THR A 55 1.31 6.65 -8.07
N ILE A 56 1.95 7.57 -8.81
CA ILE A 56 2.83 8.59 -8.21
C ILE A 56 2.06 9.48 -7.23
N ALA A 57 0.87 9.95 -7.62
CA ALA A 57 0.03 10.75 -6.73
C ALA A 57 -0.35 9.99 -5.43
N ILE A 58 -0.68 8.70 -5.54
CA ILE A 58 -0.96 7.83 -4.40
C ILE A 58 0.26 7.71 -3.48
N PHE A 59 1.46 7.53 -4.04
CA PHE A 59 2.69 7.47 -3.26
C PHE A 59 2.96 8.77 -2.52
N VAL A 60 2.73 9.92 -3.15
CA VAL A 60 2.87 11.23 -2.48
C VAL A 60 1.93 11.32 -1.26
N LEU A 61 0.67 10.90 -1.40
CA LEU A 61 -0.28 10.88 -0.28
C LEU A 61 0.21 9.98 0.86
N LYS A 62 0.67 8.76 0.55
CA LYS A 62 1.20 7.83 1.56
C LYS A 62 2.44 8.38 2.26
N ILE A 63 3.37 9.00 1.52
CA ILE A 63 4.56 9.65 2.07
C ILE A 63 4.18 10.76 3.05
N ILE A 64 3.28 11.65 2.65
CA ILE A 64 2.81 12.75 3.52
C ILE A 64 2.20 12.17 4.80
N GLY A 65 1.36 11.13 4.66
CA GLY A 65 0.74 10.45 5.79
C GLY A 65 1.76 9.88 6.78
N ILE A 66 2.78 9.18 6.27
CA ILE A 66 3.83 8.60 7.11
C ILE A 66 4.70 9.71 7.73
N ILE A 67 5.06 10.76 7.00
CA ILE A 67 5.87 11.87 7.54
C ILE A 67 5.17 12.51 8.74
N LYS A 68 3.85 12.73 8.64
CA LYS A 68 3.07 13.30 9.75
C LYS A 68 2.96 12.34 10.94
N ALA A 69 2.91 11.03 10.69
CA ALA A 69 2.76 10.02 11.72
C ALA A 69 4.09 9.50 12.33
N ARG A 70 5.24 9.63 11.65
CA ARG A 70 6.49 8.92 12.00
C ARG A 70 7.15 9.37 13.31
N ASN A 71 6.97 10.63 13.71
CA ASN A 71 7.67 11.15 14.89
C ASN A 71 7.14 10.52 16.19
N GLU A 72 5.96 9.91 16.13
CA GLU A 72 5.30 9.29 17.28
C GLU A 72 5.74 7.83 17.51
N ASN A 73 6.31 7.14 16.51
CA ASN A 73 6.54 5.70 16.59
C ASN A 73 7.74 5.21 15.75
N LYS A 74 8.63 4.40 16.35
CA LYS A 74 9.80 3.81 15.68
C LYS A 74 9.44 2.95 14.45
N TYR A 75 8.34 2.19 14.51
CA TYR A 75 7.88 1.35 13.41
C TYR A 75 7.42 2.20 12.22
N LEU A 76 6.80 3.36 12.46
CA LEU A 76 6.44 4.30 11.39
C LEU A 76 7.66 4.98 10.78
N LYS A 77 8.75 5.17 11.54
CA LYS A 77 10.05 5.60 10.99
C LYS A 77 10.64 4.51 10.08
N TYR A 78 10.60 3.24 10.50
CA TYR A 78 11.04 2.14 9.64
C TYR A 78 10.19 2.00 8.39
N ALA A 79 8.86 2.11 8.50
CA ALA A 79 7.95 2.13 7.36
C ALA A 79 8.34 3.24 6.36
N PHE A 80 8.65 4.45 6.85
CA PHE A 80 9.13 5.55 5.99
C PHE A 80 10.41 5.21 5.24
N TYR A 81 11.43 4.71 5.94
CA TYR A 81 12.72 4.39 5.31
C TYR A 81 12.60 3.26 4.29
N VAL A 82 11.84 2.21 4.62
CA VAL A 82 11.58 1.11 3.68
C VAL A 82 10.81 1.60 2.47
N PHE A 83 9.76 2.42 2.67
CA PHE A 83 8.95 2.94 1.57
C PHE A 83 9.77 3.79 0.59
N ILE A 84 10.58 4.73 1.08
CA ILE A 84 11.46 5.54 0.22
C ILE A 84 12.48 4.64 -0.49
N GLY A 85 13.03 3.66 0.21
CA GLY A 85 13.95 2.69 -0.38
C GLY A 85 13.33 1.93 -1.56
N VAL A 86 12.09 1.43 -1.38
CA VAL A 86 11.34 0.72 -2.44
C VAL A 86 11.05 1.62 -3.63
N VAL A 87 10.58 2.85 -3.41
CA VAL A 87 10.28 3.79 -4.49
C VAL A 87 11.55 4.17 -5.25
N ALA A 88 12.63 4.52 -4.54
CA ALA A 88 13.91 4.87 -5.16
C ALA A 88 14.48 3.68 -5.95
N PHE A 89 14.44 2.48 -5.38
CA PHE A 89 14.87 1.26 -6.04
C PHE A 89 14.05 0.98 -7.30
N SER A 90 12.73 1.17 -7.26
CA SER A 90 11.85 0.96 -8.42
C SER A 90 12.15 1.93 -9.55
N VAL A 91 12.41 3.21 -9.23
CA VAL A 91 12.81 4.22 -10.24
C VAL A 91 14.16 3.88 -10.86
N ILE A 92 15.15 3.54 -10.02
CA ILE A 92 16.48 3.13 -10.48
C ILE A 92 16.36 1.90 -11.38
N SER A 93 15.58 0.91 -10.95
CA SER A 93 15.32 -0.32 -11.69
C SER A 93 14.70 -0.03 -13.05
N MET A 94 13.72 0.88 -13.13
CA MET A 94 13.11 1.29 -14.39
C MET A 94 14.13 1.88 -15.36
N ILE A 95 15.07 2.71 -14.87
CA ILE A 95 16.14 3.31 -15.69
C ILE A 95 17.11 2.23 -16.21
N PHE A 96 17.55 1.31 -15.35
CA PHE A 96 18.47 0.24 -15.74
C PHE A 96 17.80 -0.83 -16.62
N ASN A 97 16.51 -1.12 -16.43
CA ASN A 97 15.76 -2.08 -17.25
C ASN A 97 15.65 -1.65 -18.72
N MET A 98 15.64 -0.35 -19.01
CA MET A 98 15.65 0.15 -20.40
C MET A 98 16.92 -0.25 -21.17
N SER A 99 17.95 -0.77 -20.49
CA SER A 99 19.24 -1.12 -21.08
C SER A 99 19.62 -2.60 -21.01
N ILE A 100 18.88 -3.42 -20.26
CA ILE A 100 19.25 -4.82 -20.01
C ILE A 100 18.02 -5.71 -20.22
N ASP A 101 17.98 -6.40 -21.36
CA ASP A 101 16.92 -7.35 -21.71
C ASP A 101 17.15 -8.72 -21.06
N SER A 102 17.19 -8.76 -19.72
CA SER A 102 17.41 -9.98 -18.94
C SER A 102 16.22 -10.30 -18.04
N ARG A 103 15.52 -11.40 -18.33
CA ARG A 103 14.43 -11.94 -17.49
C ARG A 103 14.90 -12.26 -16.07
N VAL A 104 16.15 -12.68 -15.91
CA VAL A 104 16.74 -12.96 -14.60
C VAL A 104 16.84 -11.69 -13.77
N LEU A 105 17.24 -10.58 -14.38
CA LEU A 105 17.28 -9.29 -13.71
C LEU A 105 15.85 -8.85 -13.30
N HIS A 106 14.87 -8.97 -14.21
CA HIS A 106 13.47 -8.65 -13.91
C HIS A 106 12.93 -9.43 -12.71
N GLY A 107 13.22 -10.74 -12.62
CA GLY A 107 12.79 -11.54 -11.48
C GLY A 107 13.48 -11.19 -10.17
N ILE A 108 14.78 -10.88 -10.20
CA ILE A 108 15.50 -10.39 -9.02
C ILE A 108 14.91 -9.06 -8.54
N LEU A 109 14.64 -8.14 -9.47
CA LEU A 109 14.03 -6.85 -9.17
C LEU A 109 12.64 -7.02 -8.55
N ALA A 110 11.80 -7.90 -9.12
CA ALA A 110 10.47 -8.21 -8.58
C ALA A 110 10.54 -8.77 -7.15
N ILE A 111 11.52 -9.64 -6.86
CA ILE A 111 11.73 -10.18 -5.52
C ILE A 111 12.12 -9.09 -4.52
N ILE A 112 13.09 -8.23 -4.87
CA ILE A 112 13.58 -7.17 -3.97
C ILE A 112 12.45 -6.17 -3.68
N THR A 113 11.74 -5.73 -4.70
CA THR A 113 10.59 -4.82 -4.55
C THR A 113 9.50 -5.46 -3.70
N GLY A 114 9.15 -6.72 -3.96
CA GLY A 114 8.15 -7.46 -3.19
C GLY A 114 8.51 -7.60 -1.71
N ILE A 115 9.76 -7.95 -1.39
CA ILE A 115 10.24 -8.00 0.01
C ILE A 115 10.12 -6.62 0.66
N GLY A 116 10.55 -5.57 -0.04
CA GLY A 116 10.47 -4.21 0.46
C GLY A 116 9.03 -3.76 0.73
N GLU A 117 8.09 -4.08 -0.16
CA GLU A 117 6.67 -3.76 0.03
C GLU A 117 6.05 -4.51 1.22
N VAL A 118 6.35 -5.81 1.38
CA VAL A 118 5.90 -6.59 2.55
C VAL A 118 6.46 -6.01 3.85
N LEU A 119 7.75 -5.66 3.88
CA LEU A 119 8.36 -5.02 5.05
C LEU A 119 7.73 -3.66 5.35
N PHE A 120 7.46 -2.86 4.32
CA PHE A 120 6.76 -1.59 4.46
C PHE A 120 5.39 -1.78 5.12
N LEU A 121 4.57 -2.69 4.59
CA LEU A 121 3.23 -2.99 5.12
C LEU A 121 3.31 -3.51 6.56
N TYR A 122 4.24 -4.41 6.85
CA TYR A 122 4.48 -4.89 8.21
C TYR A 122 4.74 -3.73 9.18
N PHE A 123 5.72 -2.88 8.88
CA PHE A 123 6.09 -1.77 9.76
C PHE A 123 4.99 -0.72 9.89
N LEU A 124 4.21 -0.50 8.84
CA LEU A 124 3.11 0.44 8.86
C LEU A 124 1.97 -0.04 9.78
N ILE A 125 1.53 -1.28 9.61
CA ILE A 125 0.44 -1.86 10.42
C ILE A 125 0.87 -1.98 11.88
N GLU A 126 2.07 -2.47 12.13
CA GLU A 126 2.65 -2.58 13.47
C GLU A 126 2.80 -1.19 14.11
N GLY A 127 3.16 -0.18 13.33
CA GLY A 127 3.21 1.21 13.77
C GLY A 127 1.84 1.74 14.19
N ILE A 128 0.81 1.53 13.38
CA ILE A 128 -0.57 1.91 13.70
C ILE A 128 -1.03 1.19 14.97
N GLY A 129 -0.87 -0.13 15.04
CA GLY A 129 -1.25 -0.94 16.21
C GLY A 129 -0.56 -0.47 17.49
N ASN A 130 0.74 -0.17 17.44
CA ASN A 130 1.47 0.34 18.60
C ASN A 130 1.00 1.73 19.04
N VAL A 131 0.57 2.61 18.14
CA VAL A 131 -0.03 3.89 18.53
C VAL A 131 -1.35 3.66 19.28
N PHE A 132 -2.22 2.76 18.80
CA PHE A 132 -3.46 2.44 19.51
C PHE A 132 -3.25 1.71 20.83
N LYS A 133 -2.15 0.95 20.95
CA LYS A 133 -1.72 0.39 22.24
C LYS A 133 -1.40 1.49 23.25
N THR A 134 -0.75 2.59 22.83
CA THR A 134 -0.48 3.74 23.72
C THR A 134 -1.72 4.58 24.02
N LEU A 135 -2.84 4.33 23.32
CA LEU A 135 -4.14 4.94 23.56
C LEU A 135 -5.08 4.04 24.37
N ASP A 136 -4.56 2.92 24.90
CA ASP A 136 -5.34 1.89 25.62
C ASP A 136 -6.56 1.36 24.84
N ASN A 137 -6.46 1.36 23.50
CA ASN A 137 -7.51 0.85 22.62
C ASN A 137 -7.20 -0.57 22.14
N GLU A 138 -7.35 -1.53 23.05
CA GLU A 138 -7.07 -2.96 22.79
C GLU A 138 -7.85 -3.54 21.59
N PRO A 139 -9.13 -3.20 21.36
CA PRO A 139 -9.86 -3.66 20.17
C PRO A 139 -9.16 -3.27 18.85
N MET A 140 -8.62 -2.05 18.77
CA MET A 140 -7.92 -1.59 17.58
C MET A 140 -6.55 -2.26 17.42
N VAL A 141 -5.87 -2.58 18.53
CA VAL A 141 -4.61 -3.36 18.51
C VAL A 141 -4.87 -4.76 17.96
N GLU A 142 -5.92 -5.44 18.41
CA GLU A 142 -6.29 -6.76 17.92
C GLU A 142 -6.68 -6.72 16.44
N TYR A 143 -7.44 -5.69 16.03
CA TYR A 143 -7.79 -5.48 14.63
C TYR A 143 -6.57 -5.27 13.74
N ALA A 144 -5.59 -4.47 14.19
CA ALA A 144 -4.33 -4.25 13.49
C ALA A 144 -3.53 -5.56 13.34
N LYS A 145 -3.45 -6.39 14.39
CA LYS A 145 -2.80 -7.71 14.32
C LYS A 145 -3.48 -8.65 13.33
N LYS A 146 -4.82 -8.73 13.34
CA LYS A 146 -5.56 -9.55 12.36
C LYS A 146 -5.31 -9.06 10.94
N THR A 147 -5.34 -7.73 10.74
CA THR A 147 -5.02 -7.11 9.46
C THR A 147 -3.61 -7.44 9.00
N LEU A 148 -2.63 -7.43 9.90
CA LEU A 148 -1.23 -7.76 9.59
C LEU A 148 -1.10 -9.15 8.96
N TYR A 149 -1.69 -10.17 9.56
CA TYR A 149 -1.62 -11.54 9.04
C TYR A 149 -2.25 -11.68 7.65
N ILE A 150 -3.39 -11.03 7.44
CA ILE A 150 -4.10 -11.05 6.16
C ILE A 150 -3.27 -10.32 5.10
N VAL A 151 -2.87 -9.08 5.37
CA VAL A 151 -2.13 -8.23 4.42
C VAL A 151 -0.81 -8.88 4.02
N ILE A 152 -0.04 -9.40 4.98
CA ILE A 152 1.25 -10.06 4.66
C ILE A 152 1.03 -11.36 3.89
N GLY A 153 0.01 -12.16 4.23
CA GLY A 153 -0.30 -13.39 3.51
C GLY A 153 -0.67 -13.12 2.05
N PHE A 154 -1.60 -12.19 1.81
CA PHE A 154 -2.09 -11.86 0.47
C PHE A 154 -1.05 -11.08 -0.36
N ALA A 155 -0.42 -10.06 0.21
CA ALA A 155 0.61 -9.29 -0.50
C ALA A 155 1.85 -10.17 -0.77
N GLY A 156 2.30 -10.94 0.22
CA GLY A 156 3.42 -11.86 0.05
C GLY A 156 3.18 -12.89 -1.05
N LEU A 157 1.98 -13.49 -1.11
CA LEU A 157 1.62 -14.42 -2.18
C LEU A 157 1.53 -13.72 -3.55
N ALA A 158 0.96 -12.51 -3.61
CA ALA A 158 0.91 -11.72 -4.83
C ALA A 158 2.32 -11.44 -5.40
N PHE A 159 3.25 -11.00 -4.54
CA PHE A 159 4.63 -10.75 -4.97
C PHE A 159 5.37 -12.02 -5.37
N LEU A 160 5.12 -13.14 -4.70
CA LEU A 160 5.69 -14.42 -5.09
C LEU A 160 5.21 -14.82 -6.50
N LEU A 161 3.92 -14.63 -6.79
CA LEU A 161 3.37 -14.90 -8.13
C LEU A 161 3.95 -13.96 -9.19
N ASN A 162 4.08 -12.66 -8.91
CA ASN A 162 4.73 -11.70 -9.81
C ASN A 162 6.21 -12.02 -10.04
N ALA A 163 6.91 -12.49 -8.99
CA ALA A 163 8.29 -12.95 -9.14
C ALA A 163 8.37 -14.19 -10.03
N ILE A 164 7.48 -15.18 -9.83
CA ILE A 164 7.44 -16.38 -10.68
C ILE A 164 7.09 -16.01 -12.14
N SER A 165 6.14 -15.10 -12.34
CA SER A 165 5.67 -14.69 -13.67
C SER A 165 6.82 -14.10 -14.51
N SER A 166 7.73 -13.36 -13.89
CA SER A 166 8.91 -12.80 -14.56
C SER A 166 9.89 -13.84 -15.18
N PHE A 167 9.82 -15.11 -14.75
CA PHE A 167 10.65 -16.20 -15.28
C PHE A 167 9.93 -17.02 -16.37
N LEU A 168 8.63 -16.83 -16.56
CA LEU A 168 7.83 -17.61 -17.50
C LEU A 168 7.83 -16.96 -18.90
N PRO A 169 7.68 -17.76 -19.97
CA PRO A 169 7.43 -17.23 -21.30
C PRO A 169 6.04 -16.56 -21.39
N TYR A 170 5.95 -15.49 -22.17
CA TYR A 170 4.67 -14.83 -22.46
C TYR A 170 3.66 -15.81 -23.06
N GLY A 171 2.44 -15.81 -22.50
CA GLY A 171 1.35 -16.67 -22.91
C GLY A 171 0.17 -16.60 -21.94
N THR A 172 -0.92 -17.33 -22.24
CA THR A 172 -2.16 -17.30 -21.45
C THR A 172 -1.96 -17.67 -19.97
N ALA A 173 -1.04 -18.59 -19.67
CA ALA A 173 -0.70 -18.95 -18.30
C ALA A 173 -0.08 -17.78 -17.51
N LEU A 174 0.73 -16.94 -18.16
CA LEU A 174 1.30 -15.74 -17.56
C LEU A 174 0.21 -14.73 -17.21
N LEU A 175 -0.70 -14.46 -18.16
CA LEU A 175 -1.83 -13.55 -17.96
C LEU A 175 -2.72 -13.98 -16.79
N ILE A 176 -2.96 -15.28 -16.62
CA ILE A 176 -3.73 -15.81 -15.49
C ILE A 176 -3.00 -15.56 -14.16
N ILE A 177 -1.69 -15.78 -14.11
CA ILE A 177 -0.88 -15.54 -12.90
C ILE A 177 -0.92 -14.06 -12.52
N ASP A 178 -0.76 -13.15 -13.49
CA ASP A 178 -0.79 -11.70 -13.25
C ASP A 178 -2.17 -11.22 -12.75
N VAL A 179 -3.26 -11.78 -13.29
CA VAL A 179 -4.62 -11.51 -12.80
C VAL A 179 -4.78 -11.98 -11.36
N ILE A 180 -4.33 -13.20 -11.02
CA ILE A 180 -4.40 -13.72 -9.64
C ILE A 180 -3.57 -12.84 -8.70
N ALA A 181 -2.34 -12.50 -9.08
CA ALA A 181 -1.47 -11.64 -8.28
C ALA A 181 -2.11 -10.26 -8.03
N THR A 182 -2.73 -9.67 -9.06
CA THR A 182 -3.47 -8.40 -8.95
C THR A 182 -4.64 -8.51 -7.98
N VAL A 183 -5.42 -9.59 -8.04
CA VAL A 183 -6.54 -9.83 -7.11
C VAL A 183 -6.04 -9.97 -5.67
N LEU A 184 -4.98 -10.74 -5.44
CA LEU A 184 -4.41 -10.92 -4.11
C LEU A 184 -3.88 -9.60 -3.54
N GLN A 185 -3.19 -8.80 -4.37
CA GLN A 185 -2.71 -7.49 -3.96
C GLN A 185 -3.88 -6.53 -3.68
N ALA A 186 -4.98 -6.60 -4.45
CA ALA A 186 -6.18 -5.81 -4.22
C ALA A 186 -6.83 -6.14 -2.87
N VAL A 187 -6.89 -7.42 -2.50
CA VAL A 187 -7.34 -7.84 -1.17
C VAL A 187 -6.48 -7.20 -0.07
N ALA A 188 -5.15 -7.27 -0.20
CA ALA A 188 -4.25 -6.64 0.77
C ALA A 188 -4.48 -5.12 0.90
N VAL A 189 -4.64 -4.43 -0.22
CA VAL A 189 -4.94 -2.98 -0.27
C VAL A 189 -6.29 -2.65 0.38
N ILE A 190 -7.33 -3.46 0.14
CA ILE A 190 -8.65 -3.28 0.78
C ILE A 190 -8.52 -3.40 2.30
N PHE A 191 -7.77 -4.36 2.82
CA PHE A 191 -7.54 -4.50 4.25
C PHE A 191 -6.76 -3.31 4.85
N MET A 192 -5.81 -2.74 4.11
CA MET A 192 -5.14 -1.49 4.51
C MET A 192 -6.08 -0.29 4.51
N TYR A 193 -6.96 -0.19 3.52
CA TYR A 193 -8.03 0.81 3.48
C TYR A 193 -8.94 0.68 4.72
N LEU A 194 -9.41 -0.53 5.04
CA LEU A 194 -10.28 -0.76 6.19
C LEU A 194 -9.57 -0.45 7.52
N LEU A 195 -8.28 -0.79 7.64
CA LEU A 195 -7.48 -0.45 8.81
C LEU A 195 -7.37 1.06 9.03
N THR A 196 -7.07 1.81 7.97
CA THR A 196 -6.95 3.27 8.06
C THR A 196 -8.29 3.94 8.31
N LEU A 197 -9.38 3.44 7.72
CA LEU A 197 -10.74 3.89 8.04
C LEU A 197 -11.07 3.66 9.52
N LYS A 198 -10.85 2.43 10.01
CA LYS A 198 -11.15 2.08 11.40
C LYS A 198 -10.30 2.86 12.39
N ALA A 199 -9.04 3.10 12.05
CA ALA A 199 -8.16 3.97 12.83
C ALA A 199 -8.73 5.40 12.92
N LEU A 200 -9.21 5.98 11.82
CA LEU A 200 -9.81 7.32 11.82
C LEU A 200 -11.08 7.39 12.66
N GLU A 201 -11.98 6.41 12.54
CA GLU A 201 -13.19 6.33 13.36
C GLU A 201 -12.87 6.38 14.86
N ASN A 202 -11.89 5.58 15.29
CA ASN A 202 -11.47 5.54 16.69
C ASN A 202 -10.80 6.85 17.13
N LEU A 203 -9.97 7.46 16.28
CA LEU A 203 -9.33 8.74 16.60
C LEU A 203 -10.34 9.90 16.68
N ASN A 204 -11.44 9.83 15.91
CA ASN A 204 -12.54 10.80 16.01
C ASN A 204 -13.37 10.57 17.29
N GLY A 205 -13.73 9.33 17.60
CA GLY A 205 -14.49 9.01 18.82
C GLY A 205 -13.74 9.30 20.13
N VAL A 206 -12.40 9.27 20.12
CA VAL A 206 -11.57 9.65 21.28
C VAL A 206 -11.60 11.16 21.54
N GLU A 207 -11.81 12.01 20.53
CA GLU A 207 -11.91 13.47 20.72
C GLU A 207 -13.27 13.87 21.31
N GLU A 208 -14.36 13.24 20.88
CA GLU A 208 -15.72 13.52 21.37
C GLU A 208 -15.94 13.10 22.84
N ALA A 209 -15.15 12.15 23.36
CA ALA A 209 -15.22 11.68 24.74
C ALA A 209 -14.39 12.51 25.73
N THR A 210 -13.66 13.53 25.28
CA THR A 210 -12.96 14.48 26.16
C THR A 210 -13.96 15.56 26.55
N PRO A 211 -14.44 15.64 27.81
CA PRO A 211 -15.36 16.70 28.19
C PRO A 211 -14.65 18.05 28.09
N ALA A 212 -15.36 19.03 27.54
CA ALA A 212 -15.07 20.43 27.77
C ALA A 212 -15.19 20.68 29.29
N SER A 213 -14.08 20.56 30.02
CA SER A 213 -14.01 21.02 31.39
C SER A 213 -12.76 21.88 31.55
N GLU A 214 -13.03 23.13 31.93
CA GLU A 214 -12.12 24.20 32.39
C GLU A 214 -11.98 25.40 31.43
N SER A 215 -13.03 26.24 31.32
CA SER A 215 -12.86 27.71 31.31
C SER A 215 -14.15 28.55 31.49
N GLU A 216 -15.21 28.05 32.13
CA GLU A 216 -16.37 28.90 32.50
C GLU A 216 -16.84 28.61 33.93
N ALA A 217 -15.97 28.89 34.90
CA ALA A 217 -16.33 29.20 36.29
C ALA A 217 -15.09 29.69 37.04
N GLU A 218 -14.74 30.97 36.88
CA GLU A 218 -14.43 31.93 37.97
C GLU A 218 -14.16 33.33 37.40
#